data_AF-A0A3D4J9E7-F1
#
_entry.id   AF-A0A3D4J9E7-F1
#
_cell.length_a   1.000
_cell.length_b   1.000
_cell.length_c   1.000
_cell.angle_alpha   90.00
_cell.angle_beta   90.00
_cell.angle_gamma   90.00
#
_symmetry.space_group_name_H-M   'P 1'
#
loop_
_entity.id
_entity.type
_entity.pdbx_description
1 polymer ?
#
loop_
_entity_poly.entity_id
_entity_poly.type
_entity_poly.pdbx_seq_one_letter_code
_entity_poly.pdbx_strand_id
1 'polypeptide(L)'
;MSKTLSQHDTEVWQRLVESEKEFYIASQAFLKSDVDRVSLLKEKLYSQEKNTAYYFLNYLKKEEVMQLFDVLVSLASTGHSNIKRVRDAILSLPHDWVIKNIEPLVEPLLIDGTDDEYRRFLELYYELDKDLTRKLAQRATQHTDPHIKEAGEDFLKILEGKID
;
A
#
# COMPACT_ATOMS: atom_id res chain seq x y z
N MET A 1 8.70 -41.87 9.31
CA MET A 1 9.30 -41.53 10.63
C MET A 1 8.95 -40.09 10.92
N SER A 2 8.16 -39.83 11.98
CA SER A 2 7.91 -38.47 12.45
C SER A 2 9.18 -37.96 13.13
N LYS A 3 9.72 -36.82 12.68
CA LYS A 3 10.90 -36.20 13.30
C LYS A 3 10.43 -35.54 14.60
N THR A 4 10.84 -36.07 15.74
CA THR A 4 10.55 -35.46 17.06
C THR A 4 11.19 -34.07 17.11
N LEU A 5 10.39 -33.04 17.43
CA LEU A 5 10.86 -31.66 17.57
C LEU A 5 11.85 -31.56 18.73
N SER A 6 12.88 -30.72 18.59
CA SER A 6 13.83 -30.51 19.67
C SER A 6 13.21 -29.68 20.80
N GLN A 7 13.80 -29.76 22.01
CA GLN A 7 13.40 -28.91 23.13
C GLN A 7 13.53 -27.42 22.79
N HIS A 8 14.62 -27.05 22.11
CA HIS A 8 14.85 -25.67 21.67
C HIS A 8 13.74 -25.18 20.72
N ASP A 9 13.35 -25.99 19.73
CA ASP A 9 12.28 -25.64 18.79
C ASP A 9 10.95 -25.42 19.54
N THR A 10 10.67 -26.29 20.53
CA THR A 10 9.47 -26.20 21.36
C THR A 10 9.47 -24.91 22.20
N GLU A 11 10.60 -24.54 22.79
CA GLU A 11 10.75 -23.32 23.59
C GLU A 11 10.66 -22.05 22.74
N VAL A 12 11.27 -22.04 21.54
CA VAL A 12 11.14 -20.93 20.59
C VAL A 12 9.69 -20.76 20.15
N TRP A 13 9.01 -21.87 19.81
CA TRP A 13 7.60 -21.85 19.45
C TRP A 13 6.72 -21.33 20.58
N GLN A 14 6.94 -21.79 21.81
CA GLN A 14 6.17 -21.35 22.96
C GLN A 14 6.32 -19.84 23.21
N ARG A 15 7.54 -19.30 23.06
CA ARG A 15 7.77 -17.85 23.16
C ARG A 15 7.05 -17.07 22.07
N LEU A 16 7.05 -17.57 20.84
CA LEU A 16 6.33 -16.94 19.73
C LEU A 16 4.82 -16.87 20.02
N VAL A 17 4.23 -17.97 20.48
CA VAL A 17 2.81 -18.04 20.84
C VAL A 17 2.47 -17.07 21.98
N GLU A 18 3.34 -16.93 22.98
CA GLU A 18 3.10 -15.99 24.08
C GLU A 18 3.19 -14.53 23.62
N SER A 19 4.21 -14.18 22.82
CA SER A 19 4.31 -12.86 22.21
C SER A 19 3.11 -12.54 21.30
N GLU A 20 2.57 -13.52 20.57
CA GLU A 20 1.36 -13.34 19.77
C GLU A 20 0.14 -13.00 20.62
N LYS A 21 -0.04 -13.67 21.78
CA LYS A 21 -1.13 -13.35 22.71
C LYS A 21 -1.01 -11.94 23.28
N GLU A 22 0.19 -11.56 23.71
CA GLU A 22 0.46 -10.20 24.20
C GLU A 22 0.17 -9.16 23.11
N PHE A 23 0.62 -9.41 21.89
CA PHE A 23 0.34 -8.57 20.73
C PHE A 23 -1.16 -8.46 20.45
N TYR A 24 -1.90 -9.57 20.53
CA TYR A 24 -3.35 -9.57 20.34
C TYR A 24 -4.07 -8.72 21.40
N ILE A 25 -3.68 -8.85 22.67
CA ILE A 25 -4.23 -8.04 23.77
C ILE A 25 -3.93 -6.54 23.55
N ALA A 26 -2.68 -6.21 23.22
CA ALA A 26 -2.27 -4.83 22.92
C ALA A 26 -3.02 -4.26 21.70
N SER A 27 -3.20 -5.07 20.66
CA SER A 27 -3.96 -4.71 19.46
C SER A 27 -5.42 -4.41 19.78
N GLN A 28 -6.06 -5.24 20.61
CA GLN A 28 -7.42 -4.97 21.07
C GLN A 28 -7.51 -3.67 21.88
N ALA A 29 -6.53 -3.42 22.75
CA ALA A 29 -6.49 -2.18 23.53
C ALA A 29 -6.35 -0.96 22.60
N PHE A 30 -5.44 -1.01 21.62
CA PHE A 30 -5.26 0.04 20.61
C PHE A 30 -6.53 0.31 19.77
N LEU A 31 -7.29 -0.73 19.42
CA LEU A 31 -8.51 -0.61 18.62
C LEU A 31 -9.75 -0.18 19.44
N LYS A 32 -9.79 -0.46 20.75
CA LYS A 32 -10.95 -0.15 21.62
C LYS A 32 -10.80 1.16 22.40
N SER A 33 -9.59 1.66 22.58
CA SER A 33 -9.31 2.88 23.32
C SER A 33 -9.66 4.13 22.51
N ASP A 34 -9.72 5.26 23.22
CA ASP A 34 -9.79 6.64 22.72
C ASP A 34 -8.46 7.12 22.10
N VAL A 35 -7.65 6.19 21.59
CA VAL A 35 -6.39 6.48 20.94
C VAL A 35 -6.63 7.19 19.61
N ASP A 36 -5.91 8.29 19.39
CA ASP A 36 -5.82 8.96 18.10
C ASP A 36 -4.95 8.13 17.13
N ARG A 37 -5.59 7.08 16.58
CA ARG A 37 -4.93 6.14 15.67
C ARG A 37 -4.46 6.82 14.39
N VAL A 38 -5.21 7.80 13.89
CA VAL A 38 -4.86 8.50 12.65
C VAL A 38 -3.55 9.24 12.83
N SER A 39 -3.44 10.10 13.85
CA SER A 39 -2.21 10.87 14.08
C SER A 39 -1.01 9.96 14.35
N LEU A 40 -1.20 8.89 15.14
CA LEU A 40 -0.14 7.91 15.38
C LEU A 40 0.30 7.21 14.09
N LEU A 41 -0.63 6.73 13.27
CA LEU A 41 -0.27 6.02 12.05
C LEU A 41 0.39 6.93 11.02
N LYS A 42 0.01 8.21 10.92
CA LYS A 42 0.70 9.19 10.06
C LYS A 42 2.19 9.26 10.39
N GLU A 43 2.54 9.25 11.67
CA GLU A 43 3.94 9.26 12.11
C GLU A 43 4.61 7.87 11.91
N LYS A 44 3.95 6.80 12.38
CA LYS A 44 4.59 5.49 12.48
C LYS A 44 4.77 4.77 11.15
N LEU A 45 3.99 5.10 10.12
CA LEU A 45 4.17 4.52 8.78
C LEU A 45 5.53 4.88 8.14
N TYR A 46 6.17 5.96 8.57
CA TYR A 46 7.51 6.37 8.14
C TYR A 46 8.63 6.02 9.13
N SER A 47 8.29 5.43 10.28
CA SER A 47 9.27 5.13 11.33
C SER A 47 9.83 3.69 11.20
N GLN A 48 10.73 3.31 12.11
CA GLN A 48 11.20 1.93 12.24
C GLN A 48 10.08 0.96 12.68
N GLU A 49 8.96 1.50 13.16
CA GLU A 49 7.78 0.76 13.64
C GLU A 49 6.77 0.52 12.52
N LYS A 50 7.10 0.91 11.27
CA LYS A 50 6.19 0.87 10.12
C LYS A 50 5.51 -0.47 9.88
N ASN A 51 6.16 -1.59 10.16
CA ASN A 51 5.55 -2.92 9.98
C ASN A 51 4.33 -3.13 10.88
N THR A 52 4.39 -2.65 12.13
CA THR A 52 3.25 -2.65 13.05
C THR A 52 2.19 -1.66 12.57
N ALA A 53 2.58 -0.48 12.09
CA ALA A 53 1.63 0.49 11.53
C ALA A 53 0.87 -0.06 10.31
N TYR A 54 1.56 -0.71 9.37
CA TYR A 54 0.96 -1.38 8.22
C TYR A 54 -0.01 -2.49 8.61
N TYR A 55 0.27 -3.22 9.70
CA TYR A 55 -0.64 -4.24 10.21
C TYR A 55 -2.01 -3.63 10.55
N PHE A 56 -2.02 -2.44 11.17
CA PHE A 56 -3.26 -1.81 11.62
C PHE A 56 -4.11 -1.16 10.52
N LEU A 57 -3.56 -0.90 9.33
CA LEU A 57 -4.34 -0.35 8.20
C LEU A 57 -5.59 -1.18 7.89
N ASN A 58 -5.52 -2.50 8.02
CA ASN A 58 -6.63 -3.42 7.73
C ASN A 58 -7.77 -3.37 8.77
N TYR A 59 -7.56 -2.70 9.90
CA TYR A 59 -8.52 -2.64 11.01
C TYR A 59 -9.12 -1.25 11.18
N LEU A 60 -8.68 -0.28 10.38
CA LEU A 60 -9.20 1.08 10.43
C LEU A 60 -10.60 1.16 9.84
N LYS A 61 -11.39 2.08 10.37
CA LYS A 61 -12.66 2.49 9.76
C LYS A 61 -12.37 3.30 8.50
N LYS A 62 -13.33 3.32 7.57
CA LYS A 62 -13.19 4.07 6.31
C LYS A 62 -12.86 5.55 6.54
N GLU A 63 -13.46 6.16 7.54
CA GLU A 63 -13.24 7.57 7.90
C GLU A 63 -11.80 7.82 8.38
N GLU A 64 -11.18 6.84 9.05
CA GLU A 64 -9.77 6.91 9.46
C GLU A 64 -8.85 6.72 8.24
N VAL A 65 -9.17 5.78 7.36
CA VAL A 65 -8.41 5.57 6.11
C VAL A 65 -8.47 6.80 5.20
N MET A 66 -9.63 7.45 5.07
CA MET A 66 -9.77 8.71 4.31
C MET A 66 -8.88 9.83 4.88
N GLN A 67 -8.70 9.89 6.20
CA GLN A 67 -7.81 10.88 6.83
C GLN A 67 -6.32 10.57 6.65
N LEU A 68 -5.98 9.32 6.31
CA LEU A 68 -4.63 8.86 5.97
C LEU A 68 -4.36 8.87 4.46
N PHE A 69 -5.31 9.31 3.65
CA PHE A 69 -5.27 9.09 2.20
C PHE A 69 -4.03 9.70 1.53
N ASP A 70 -3.61 10.89 1.96
CA ASP A 70 -2.37 11.54 1.52
C ASP A 70 -1.13 10.69 1.79
N VAL A 71 -1.01 10.17 3.01
CA VAL A 71 0.07 9.28 3.43
C VAL A 71 0.03 7.97 2.64
N LEU A 72 -1.15 7.39 2.43
CA LEU A 72 -1.30 6.15 1.67
C LEU A 72 -0.92 6.33 0.20
N VAL A 73 -1.29 7.44 -0.44
CA VAL A 73 -0.89 7.75 -1.82
C VAL A 73 0.62 7.93 -1.93
N SER A 74 1.25 8.60 -0.96
CA SER A 74 2.71 8.71 -0.89
C SER A 74 3.39 7.36 -0.73
N LEU A 75 2.90 6.49 0.15
CA LEU A 75 3.47 5.15 0.33
C LEU A 75 3.22 4.25 -0.90
N ALA A 76 2.14 4.49 -1.64
CA ALA A 76 1.84 3.77 -2.86
C ALA A 76 2.79 4.12 -4.02
N SER A 77 3.65 5.13 -3.89
CA SER A 77 4.56 5.58 -4.95
C SER A 77 5.85 4.77 -5.05
N THR A 78 6.17 3.88 -4.09
CA THR A 78 7.44 3.13 -4.10
C THR A 78 7.24 1.63 -3.91
N GLY A 79 8.14 0.83 -4.49
CA GLY A 79 8.16 -0.62 -4.28
C GLY A 79 8.61 -1.01 -2.85
N HIS A 80 7.74 -1.65 -2.08
CA HIS A 80 8.10 -2.21 -0.76
C HIS A 80 7.24 -3.41 -0.35
N SER A 81 7.69 -4.19 0.63
CA SER A 81 7.04 -5.45 1.06
C SER A 81 5.58 -5.30 1.51
N ASN A 82 5.18 -4.09 1.95
CA ASN A 82 3.81 -3.79 2.40
C ASN A 82 2.94 -3.08 1.33
N ILE A 83 3.39 -2.97 0.07
CA ILE A 83 2.69 -2.16 -0.96
C ILE A 83 1.26 -2.62 -1.17
N LYS A 84 1.03 -3.94 -1.14
CA LYS A 84 -0.31 -4.53 -1.26
C LYS A 84 -1.24 -4.02 -0.16
N ARG A 85 -0.78 -3.92 1.09
CA ARG A 85 -1.61 -3.43 2.21
C ARG A 85 -2.00 -1.96 2.02
N VAL A 86 -1.08 -1.15 1.50
CA VAL A 86 -1.34 0.27 1.19
C VAL A 86 -2.39 0.39 0.09
N ARG A 87 -2.24 -0.37 -1.00
CA ARG A 87 -3.23 -0.40 -2.10
C ARG A 87 -4.58 -0.92 -1.65
N ASP A 88 -4.61 -2.03 -0.91
CA ASP A 88 -5.85 -2.59 -0.35
C ASP A 88 -6.57 -1.55 0.52
N ALA A 89 -5.84 -0.76 1.33
CA ALA A 89 -6.41 0.32 2.13
C ALA A 89 -7.02 1.42 1.25
N ILE A 90 -6.31 1.88 0.21
CA ILE A 90 -6.84 2.85 -0.77
C ILE A 90 -8.10 2.31 -1.46
N LEU A 91 -8.06 1.07 -1.94
CA LEU A 91 -9.16 0.43 -2.67
C LEU A 91 -10.37 0.09 -1.77
N SER A 92 -10.20 0.08 -0.44
CA SER A 92 -11.31 -0.11 0.51
C SER A 92 -12.24 1.11 0.64
N LEU A 93 -11.77 2.28 0.17
CA LEU A 93 -12.51 3.53 0.20
C LEU A 93 -13.61 3.57 -0.89
N PRO A 94 -14.61 4.46 -0.78
CA PRO A 94 -15.60 4.65 -1.84
C PRO A 94 -14.90 5.03 -3.16
N HIS A 95 -15.12 4.22 -4.20
CA HIS A 95 -14.43 4.33 -5.50
C HIS A 95 -14.50 5.73 -6.12
N ASP A 96 -15.70 6.31 -6.24
CA ASP A 96 -15.90 7.67 -6.76
C ASP A 96 -15.12 8.74 -5.98
N TRP A 97 -14.99 8.54 -4.66
CA TRP A 97 -14.22 9.45 -3.82
C TRP A 97 -12.74 9.32 -4.12
N VAL A 98 -12.20 8.11 -4.27
CA VAL A 98 -10.78 7.91 -4.58
C VAL A 98 -10.42 8.55 -5.92
N ILE A 99 -11.19 8.26 -6.99
CA ILE A 99 -10.93 8.82 -8.33
C ILE A 99 -10.90 10.35 -8.29
N LYS A 100 -11.84 10.97 -7.56
CA LYS A 100 -11.93 12.43 -7.47
C LYS A 100 -10.75 13.07 -6.73
N ASN A 101 -10.10 12.33 -5.81
CA ASN A 101 -9.12 12.90 -4.88
C ASN A 101 -7.68 12.41 -5.13
N ILE A 102 -7.45 11.36 -5.93
CA ILE A 102 -6.11 10.75 -6.06
C ILE A 102 -5.16 11.56 -6.94
N GLU A 103 -5.62 12.08 -8.09
CA GLU A 103 -4.74 12.75 -9.05
C GLU A 103 -4.00 13.97 -8.45
N PRO A 104 -4.62 14.86 -7.66
CA PRO A 104 -3.92 15.97 -7.03
C PRO A 104 -2.79 15.56 -6.08
N LEU A 105 -2.85 14.35 -5.52
CA LEU A 105 -1.83 13.80 -4.62
C LEU A 105 -0.73 13.06 -5.38
N VAL A 106 -1.07 12.44 -6.51
CA VAL A 106 -0.13 11.74 -7.38
C VAL A 106 0.72 12.71 -8.19
N GLU A 107 0.13 13.81 -8.67
CA GLU A 107 0.81 14.74 -9.58
C GLU A 107 2.17 15.24 -9.05
N PRO A 108 2.29 15.72 -7.80
CA PRO A 108 3.57 16.18 -7.27
C PRO A 108 4.63 15.08 -7.19
N LEU A 109 4.21 13.81 -7.01
CA LEU A 109 5.10 12.65 -6.92
C LEU A 109 5.64 12.21 -8.28
N LEU A 110 4.99 12.63 -9.37
CA LEU A 110 5.39 12.30 -10.75
C LEU A 110 6.28 13.38 -11.41
N ILE A 111 6.34 14.61 -10.88
CA ILE A 111 7.12 15.70 -11.48
C ILE A 111 8.61 15.36 -11.54
N ASP A 112 9.15 14.86 -10.44
CA ASP A 112 10.54 14.39 -10.33
C ASP A 112 10.60 12.87 -10.08
N GLY A 113 9.51 12.17 -10.39
CA GLY A 113 9.37 10.72 -10.20
C GLY A 113 10.18 9.93 -11.22
N THR A 114 10.61 8.74 -10.82
CA THR A 114 11.33 7.79 -11.67
C THR A 114 10.38 6.79 -12.31
N ASP A 115 10.92 5.83 -13.05
CA ASP A 115 10.11 4.73 -13.58
C ASP A 115 9.42 3.91 -12.49
N ASP A 116 9.96 3.84 -11.27
CA ASP A 116 9.28 3.16 -10.16
C ASP A 116 7.98 3.90 -9.80
N GLU A 117 8.01 5.20 -9.51
CA GLU A 117 6.79 5.96 -9.19
C GLU A 117 5.72 5.84 -10.28
N TYR A 118 6.12 5.98 -11.55
CA TYR A 118 5.20 5.80 -12.68
C TYR A 118 4.62 4.39 -12.71
N ARG A 119 5.43 3.33 -12.61
CA ARG A 119 4.95 1.94 -12.60
C ARG A 119 4.07 1.65 -11.40
N ARG A 120 4.42 2.13 -10.21
CA ARG A 120 3.63 1.92 -8.99
C ARG A 120 2.24 2.55 -9.10
N PHE A 121 2.14 3.76 -9.65
CA PHE A 121 0.85 4.42 -9.87
C PHE A 121 0.06 3.83 -11.05
N LEU A 122 0.73 3.38 -12.12
CA LEU A 122 0.06 2.65 -13.21
C LEU A 122 -0.59 1.37 -12.71
N GLU A 123 0.09 0.60 -11.85
CA GLU A 123 -0.49 -0.59 -11.21
C GLU A 123 -1.69 -0.24 -10.33
N LEU A 124 -1.57 0.79 -9.48
CA LEU A 124 -2.68 1.22 -8.63
C LEU A 124 -3.88 1.70 -9.46
N TYR A 125 -3.63 2.50 -10.49
CA TYR A 125 -4.68 2.97 -11.40
C TYR A 125 -5.31 1.81 -12.15
N TYR A 126 -4.54 0.80 -12.55
CA TYR A 126 -5.08 -0.38 -13.22
C TYR A 126 -6.05 -1.17 -12.34
N GLU A 127 -5.77 -1.27 -11.05
CA GLU A 127 -6.68 -1.87 -10.05
C GLU A 127 -7.90 -0.97 -9.77
N LEU A 128 -7.77 0.35 -9.93
CA LEU A 128 -8.79 1.33 -9.56
C LEU A 128 -9.73 1.71 -10.71
N ASP A 129 -9.20 2.19 -11.83
CA ASP A 129 -9.93 2.80 -12.93
C ASP A 129 -9.15 2.78 -14.25
N LYS A 130 -9.81 2.29 -15.31
CA LYS A 130 -9.19 2.14 -16.64
C LYS A 130 -8.88 3.48 -17.31
N ASP A 131 -9.65 4.52 -17.04
CA ASP A 131 -9.46 5.82 -17.68
C ASP A 131 -8.31 6.58 -17.03
N LEU A 132 -8.18 6.52 -15.70
CA LEU A 132 -6.99 6.98 -14.99
C LEU A 132 -5.73 6.25 -15.47
N THR A 133 -5.81 4.91 -15.59
CA THR A 133 -4.70 4.11 -16.12
C THR A 133 -4.29 4.58 -17.50
N ARG A 134 -5.26 4.72 -18.41
CA ARG A 134 -5.00 5.16 -19.80
C ARG A 134 -4.38 6.54 -19.84
N LYS A 135 -4.89 7.48 -19.04
CA LYS A 135 -4.39 8.86 -18.96
C LYS A 135 -2.92 8.89 -18.52
N LEU A 136 -2.57 8.18 -17.44
CA LEU A 136 -1.19 8.13 -16.96
C LEU A 136 -0.27 7.40 -17.95
N ALA A 137 -0.74 6.28 -18.54
CA ALA A 137 0.04 5.52 -19.50
C ALA A 137 0.35 6.36 -20.76
N GLN A 138 -0.64 7.08 -21.29
CA GLN A 138 -0.44 8.00 -22.41
C GLN A 138 0.57 9.09 -22.08
N ARG A 139 0.49 9.71 -20.90
CA ARG A 139 1.49 10.69 -20.44
C ARG A 139 2.89 10.06 -20.40
N ALA A 140 3.01 8.88 -19.80
CA ALA A 140 4.29 8.18 -19.67
C ALA A 140 4.94 7.89 -21.03
N THR A 141 4.15 7.56 -22.08
CA THR A 141 4.70 7.35 -23.44
C THR A 141 5.36 8.57 -24.07
N GLN A 142 5.05 9.77 -23.57
CA GLN A 142 5.63 11.04 -24.03
C GLN A 142 6.83 11.49 -23.19
N HIS A 143 7.20 10.71 -22.17
CA HIS A 143 8.34 11.02 -21.32
C HIS A 143 9.67 10.81 -22.05
N THR A 144 10.69 11.60 -21.69
CA THR A 144 12.03 11.51 -22.29
C THR A 144 12.84 10.32 -21.74
N ASP A 145 12.55 9.91 -20.51
CA ASP A 145 13.12 8.70 -19.90
C ASP A 145 12.55 7.44 -20.57
N PRO A 146 13.42 6.56 -21.13
CA PRO A 146 12.98 5.34 -21.81
C PRO A 146 12.25 4.33 -20.90
N HIS A 147 12.57 4.25 -19.61
CA HIS A 147 11.94 3.30 -18.69
C HIS A 147 10.52 3.73 -18.29
N ILE A 148 10.31 5.04 -18.10
CA ILE A 148 8.96 5.60 -17.92
C ILE A 148 8.13 5.39 -19.20
N LYS A 149 8.73 5.64 -20.37
CA LYS A 149 8.06 5.42 -21.66
C LYS A 149 7.63 3.97 -21.84
N GLU A 150 8.53 3.03 -21.57
CA GLU A 150 8.24 1.58 -21.60
C GLU A 150 7.08 1.21 -20.66
N ALA A 151 7.08 1.73 -19.43
CA ALA A 151 5.97 1.51 -18.50
C ALA A 151 4.62 1.96 -19.06
N GLY A 152 4.58 3.13 -19.72
CA GLY A 152 3.37 3.61 -20.40
C GLY A 152 2.93 2.67 -21.52
N GLU A 153 3.85 2.24 -22.38
CA GLU A 153 3.56 1.33 -23.49
C GLU A 153 3.06 -0.04 -23.01
N ASP A 154 3.65 -0.59 -21.94
CA ASP A 154 3.24 -1.85 -21.33
C ASP A 154 1.77 -1.78 -20.88
N PHE A 155 1.40 -0.73 -20.14
CA PHE A 155 0.03 -0.59 -19.63
C PHE A 155 -0.99 -0.28 -20.73
N LEU A 156 -0.61 0.40 -21.81
CA LEU A 156 -1.49 0.53 -22.98
C LEU A 156 -1.74 -0.83 -23.64
N LYS A 157 -0.72 -1.67 -23.80
CA LYS A 157 -0.89 -3.04 -24.32
C LYS A 157 -1.78 -3.89 -23.40
N ILE A 158 -1.62 -3.77 -22.07
CA ILE A 158 -2.49 -4.43 -21.08
C ILE A 158 -3.95 -4.02 -21.31
N LEU A 159 -4.23 -2.72 -21.41
CA LEU A 159 -5.59 -2.20 -21.60
C LEU A 159 -6.23 -2.63 -22.93
N GLU A 160 -5.41 -2.87 -23.95
CA GLU A 160 -5.84 -3.35 -25.27
C GLU A 160 -6.01 -4.88 -25.34
N GLY A 161 -5.66 -5.61 -24.27
CA GLY A 161 -5.71 -7.08 -24.23
C GLY A 161 -4.66 -7.73 -25.14
N LYS A 162 -3.53 -7.04 -25.38
CA LYS A 162 -2.44 -7.49 -26.27
C LYS A 162 -1.27 -8.09 -25.52
N ILE A 163 -1.52 -8.71 -24.37
CA ILE A 163 -0.51 -9.42 -23.59
C ILE A 163 -0.96 -10.88 -23.47
N ASP A 164 -0.10 -11.79 -23.96
CA ASP A 164 -0.18 -13.23 -23.75
C ASP A 164 0.19 -13.61 -22.31
#